data_AF-A0A4R8ERD2-F1
#
_entry.id   AF-A0A4R8ERD2-F1
#
_cell.length_a   1.000
_cell.length_b   1.000
_cell.length_c   1.000
_cell.angle_alpha   90.00
_cell.angle_beta   90.00
_cell.angle_gamma   90.00
#
_symmetry.space_group_name_H-M   'P 1'
#
loop_
_entity.id
_entity.type
_entity.pdbx_description
1 polymer ?
#
loop_
_entity_poly.entity_id
_entity_poly.type
_entity_poly.pdbx_seq_one_letter_code
_entity_poly.pdbx_strand_id
1 'polypeptide(L)'
;MSKLIKNSNFKEDNSHNIKAYEFIDKHLPVTYVDLTIACLLKKGKTPPSKALIRNVRNKAILRNDILLALVEVAAENKEAIEKIKLITS
;
A
#
# COMPACT_ATOMS: atom_id res chain seq x y z
N MET A 1 -8.79 5.79 -27.19
CA MET A 1 -8.93 5.94 -25.72
C MET A 1 -9.20 4.57 -25.13
N SER A 2 -8.21 3.97 -24.48
CA SER A 2 -8.35 2.64 -23.88
C SER A 2 -9.31 2.69 -22.70
N LYS A 3 -10.42 1.96 -22.80
CA LYS A 3 -11.43 1.82 -21.75
C LYS A 3 -10.77 1.16 -20.53
N LEU A 4 -10.71 1.89 -19.41
CA LEU A 4 -10.34 1.35 -18.11
C LEU A 4 -11.43 0.38 -17.68
N ILE A 5 -11.18 -0.92 -17.87
CA ILE A 5 -12.04 -1.99 -17.38
C ILE A 5 -11.99 -1.94 -15.85
N LYS A 6 -13.01 -1.33 -15.22
CA LYS A 6 -13.22 -1.43 -13.77
C LYS A 6 -13.47 -2.91 -13.48
N ASN A 7 -12.47 -3.58 -12.91
CA ASN A 7 -12.61 -4.95 -12.43
C ASN A 7 -13.49 -4.93 -11.16
N SER A 8 -14.81 -4.90 -11.35
CA SER A 8 -15.83 -4.99 -10.30
C SER A 8 -15.95 -6.43 -9.80
N ASN A 9 -14.85 -6.98 -9.30
CA ASN A 9 -14.82 -8.26 -8.58
C ASN A 9 -14.53 -8.03 -7.09
N PHE A 10 -15.08 -6.95 -6.53
CA PHE A 10 -15.17 -6.77 -5.08
C PHE A 10 -16.30 -7.68 -4.56
N LYS A 11 -16.04 -9.00 -4.53
CA LYS A 11 -16.87 -9.92 -3.74
C LYS A 11 -16.66 -9.55 -2.28
N GLU A 12 -17.77 -9.36 -1.56
CA GLU A 12 -17.89 -8.83 -0.19
C GLU A 12 -17.19 -9.66 0.91
N ASP A 13 -16.43 -10.71 0.57
CA ASP A 13 -15.75 -11.60 1.54
C ASP A 13 -14.32 -11.19 1.92
N ASN A 14 -13.79 -10.06 1.44
CA ASN A 14 -12.39 -9.67 1.68
C ASN A 14 -12.21 -8.75 2.91
N SER A 15 -12.64 -9.20 4.10
CA SER A 15 -12.43 -8.52 5.38
C SER A 15 -10.96 -8.06 5.58
N HIS A 16 -10.01 -8.86 5.11
CA HIS A 16 -8.58 -8.57 5.24
C HIS A 16 -8.14 -7.39 4.36
N ASN A 17 -8.68 -7.27 3.14
CA ASN A 17 -8.32 -6.16 2.26
C ASN A 17 -8.91 -4.85 2.77
N ILE A 18 -10.13 -4.87 3.32
CA ILE A 18 -10.75 -3.69 3.93
C ILE A 18 -9.89 -3.17 5.09
N LYS A 19 -9.50 -4.05 6.02
CA LYS A 19 -8.59 -3.72 7.12
C LYS A 19 -7.23 -3.21 6.65
N ALA A 20 -6.68 -3.81 5.58
CA ALA A 20 -5.43 -3.34 4.99
C ALA A 20 -5.55 -1.91 4.47
N TYR A 21 -6.62 -1.58 3.75
CA TYR A 21 -6.83 -0.22 3.26
C TYR A 21 -7.07 0.78 4.39
N GLU A 22 -7.83 0.42 5.43
CA GLU A 22 -8.01 1.27 6.62
C GLU A 22 -6.69 1.55 7.35
N PHE A 23 -5.82 0.55 7.45
CA PHE A 23 -4.50 0.69 8.07
C PHE A 23 -3.59 1.59 7.23
N ILE A 24 -3.59 1.38 5.91
CA ILE A 24 -2.88 2.21 4.94
C ILE A 24 -3.35 3.67 5.06
N ASP A 25 -4.65 3.95 5.02
CA ASP A 25 -5.13 5.33 5.07
C ASP A 25 -4.75 6.07 6.37
N LYS A 26 -4.50 5.36 7.47
CA LYS A 26 -4.07 5.95 8.76
C LYS A 26 -2.56 6.16 8.88
N HIS A 27 -1.76 5.26 8.34
CA HIS A 27 -0.33 5.18 8.65
C HIS A 27 0.57 5.31 7.42
N LEU A 28 0.02 5.41 6.22
CA LEU A 28 0.82 5.52 5.02
C LEU A 28 1.42 6.93 4.87
N PRO A 29 2.74 7.07 4.73
CA PRO A 29 3.40 8.36 4.56
C PRO A 29 3.15 8.93 3.15
N VAL A 30 3.31 10.25 2.96
CA VAL A 30 3.13 10.90 1.64
C VAL A 30 4.10 10.37 0.58
N THR A 31 5.30 9.94 1.00
CA THR A 31 6.36 9.38 0.14
C THR A 31 6.18 7.88 -0.15
N TYR A 32 5.01 7.31 0.13
CA TYR A 32 4.78 5.87 0.03
C TYR A 32 5.11 5.25 -1.31
N VAL A 33 4.91 5.95 -2.42
CA VAL A 33 5.12 5.36 -3.76
C VAL A 33 6.56 4.90 -3.93
N ASP A 34 7.53 5.73 -3.57
CA ASP A 34 8.94 5.39 -3.70
C ASP A 34 9.37 4.37 -2.63
N LEU A 35 8.79 4.43 -1.42
CA LEU A 35 9.02 3.45 -0.35
C LEU A 35 8.48 2.06 -0.72
N THR A 36 7.31 1.98 -1.33
CA THR A 36 6.72 0.72 -1.80
C THR A 36 7.56 0.10 -2.93
N ILE A 37 8.11 0.94 -3.83
CA ILE A 37 9.06 0.47 -4.84
C ILE A 37 10.31 -0.11 -4.17
N ALA A 38 10.89 0.60 -3.21
CA ALA A 38 12.06 0.14 -2.48
C ALA A 38 11.78 -1.16 -1.71
N CYS A 39 10.61 -1.28 -1.07
CA CYS A 39 10.17 -2.50 -0.38
C CYS A 39 10.09 -3.70 -1.35
N LEU A 40 9.49 -3.51 -2.53
CA LEU A 40 9.39 -4.57 -3.53
C LEU A 40 10.75 -4.96 -4.11
N LEU A 41 11.64 -4.00 -4.34
CA LEU A 41 13.01 -4.23 -4.78
C LEU A 41 13.81 -5.04 -3.76
N LYS A 42 13.70 -4.71 -2.45
CA LYS A 42 14.33 -5.49 -1.37
C LYS A 42 13.90 -6.96 -1.38
N LYS A 43 12.67 -7.24 -1.82
CA LYS A 43 12.12 -8.60 -1.95
C LYS A 43 12.47 -9.29 -3.27
N GLY A 44 13.34 -8.71 -4.09
CA GLY A 44 13.75 -9.26 -5.39
C GLY A 44 12.65 -9.22 -6.45
N LYS A 45 11.60 -8.42 -6.26
CA LYS A 45 10.51 -8.27 -7.24
C LYS A 45 10.81 -7.12 -8.19
N THR A 46 10.41 -7.29 -9.45
CA THR A 46 10.44 -6.19 -10.43
C THR A 46 9.57 -5.03 -9.94
N PRO A 47 10.10 -3.79 -9.95
CA PRO A 47 9.39 -2.65 -9.42
C PRO A 47 8.17 -2.34 -10.30
N PRO A 48 6.95 -2.28 -9.74
CA PRO A 48 5.78 -1.88 -10.48
C PRO A 48 5.85 -0.39 -10.83
N SER A 49 5.09 0.01 -11.85
CA SER A 49 5.01 1.43 -12.22
C SER A 49 4.39 2.26 -11.10
N LYS A 50 4.81 3.52 -10.96
CA LYS A 50 4.24 4.46 -9.99
C LYS A 50 2.72 4.60 -10.13
N ALA A 51 2.22 4.55 -11.35
CA ALA A 51 0.78 4.57 -11.64
C ALA A 51 0.07 3.33 -11.09
N LEU A 52 0.67 2.14 -11.21
CA LEU A 52 0.09 0.91 -10.70
C LEU A 52 -0.05 0.94 -9.17
N ILE A 53 0.96 1.44 -8.46
CA ILE A 53 0.92 1.59 -6.99
C ILE A 53 -0.21 2.52 -6.57
N ARG A 54 -0.35 3.68 -7.22
CA ARG A 54 -1.45 4.63 -6.95
C ARG A 54 -2.81 4.02 -7.23
N ASN A 55 -2.93 3.24 -8.31
CA ASN A 55 -4.18 2.57 -8.67
C ASN A 55 -4.58 1.52 -7.63
N VAL A 56 -3.62 0.78 -7.08
CA VAL A 56 -3.88 -0.16 -5.97
C VAL A 56 -4.29 0.59 -4.71
N ARG A 57 -3.57 1.65 -4.33
CA ARG A 57 -3.94 2.51 -3.19
C ARG A 57 -5.35 3.08 -3.34
N ASN A 58 -5.72 3.54 -4.53
CA ASN A 58 -7.04 4.10 -4.84
C ASN A 58 -8.11 3.03 -5.08
N LYS A 59 -7.85 1.75 -4.79
CA LYS A 59 -8.77 0.63 -4.95
C LYS A 59 -9.28 0.44 -6.39
N ALA A 60 -8.58 0.99 -7.38
CA ALA A 60 -8.95 0.88 -8.79
C ALA A 60 -8.55 -0.49 -9.39
N ILE A 61 -7.48 -1.10 -8.87
CA ILE A 61 -6.98 -2.41 -9.27
C ILE A 61 -6.61 -3.19 -8.01
N LEU A 62 -6.93 -4.50 -7.97
CA LEU A 62 -6.52 -5.38 -6.89
C LEU A 62 -5.24 -6.15 -7.28
N ARG A 63 -4.13 -5.83 -6.62
CA ARG A 63 -2.84 -6.53 -6.72
C ARG A 63 -2.32 -6.79 -5.32
N ASN A 64 -2.46 -8.03 -4.85
CA ASN A 64 -2.17 -8.41 -3.46
C ASN A 64 -0.69 -8.20 -3.08
N ASP A 65 0.22 -8.38 -4.03
CA ASP A 65 1.66 -8.13 -3.85
C ASP A 65 1.95 -6.66 -3.55
N ILE A 66 1.29 -5.74 -4.24
CA ILE A 66 1.44 -4.30 -4.04
C ILE A 66 0.70 -3.85 -2.77
N LEU A 67 -0.49 -4.40 -2.53
CA LEU A 67 -1.26 -4.12 -1.31
C LEU A 67 -0.47 -4.52 -0.06
N LEU A 68 0.14 -5.72 -0.07
CA LEU A 68 1.00 -6.17 1.03
C LEU A 68 2.19 -5.22 1.24
N ALA A 69 2.86 -4.82 0.17
CA ALA A 69 3.98 -3.88 0.27
C ALA A 69 3.55 -2.49 0.78
N LEU A 70 2.34 -2.02 0.46
CA LEU A 70 1.77 -0.80 1.02
C LEU A 70 1.50 -0.93 2.53
N VAL A 71 0.98 -2.07 2.97
CA VAL A 71 0.77 -2.34 4.41
C VAL A 71 2.10 -2.37 5.17
N GLU A 72 3.13 -3.00 4.61
CA GLU A 72 4.46 -3.04 5.23
C GLU A 72 5.07 -1.65 5.37
N VAL A 73 5.00 -0.82 4.33
CA VAL A 73 5.46 0.57 4.39
C VAL A 73 4.68 1.37 5.43
N ALA A 74 3.36 1.16 5.53
CA ALA A 74 2.54 1.80 6.55
C ALA A 74 2.92 1.33 7.96
N ALA A 75 3.27 0.05 8.14
CA ALA A 75 3.69 -0.51 9.41
C ALA A 75 5.06 0.05 9.84
N GLU A 76 6.04 0.08 8.95
CA GLU A 76 7.35 0.69 9.20
C GLU A 76 7.22 2.17 9.59
N ASN A 77 6.33 2.92 8.91
CA ASN A 77 6.09 4.31 9.25
C ASN A 77 5.43 4.49 10.62
N LYS A 78 4.46 3.63 10.96
CA LYS A 78 3.84 3.62 12.30
C LYS A 78 4.89 3.37 13.39
N GLU A 79 5.72 2.35 13.23
CA GLU A 79 6.78 2.02 14.19
C GLU A 79 7.80 3.16 14.34
N ALA A 80 8.18 3.81 13.23
CA ALA A 80 9.09 4.95 13.26
C ALA A 80 8.49 6.11 14.07
N ILE A 81 7.20 6.42 13.86
CA ILE A 81 6.49 7.46 14.62
C ILE A 81 6.41 7.09 16.11
N GLU A 82 6.12 5.84 16.44
CA GLU A 82 6.06 5.36 17.82
C GLU A 82 7.43 5.47 18.52
N LYS A 83 8.52 5.10 17.83
CA LYS A 83 9.89 5.26 18.35
C LYS A 83 10.23 6.73 18.60
N ILE A 84 9.84 7.63 17.69
CA ILE A 84 10.05 9.08 17.87
C ILE A 84 9.27 9.59 19.10
N LYS A 85 8.04 9.12 19.33
CA LYS A 85 7.26 9.52 20.51
C LYS A 85 7.93 9.07 21.82
N LEU A 86 8.53 7.88 21.85
CA LEU A 86 9.20 7.34 23.04
C LEU A 86 10.47 8.11 23.43
N ILE A 87 11.18 8.69 22.46
CA ILE A 87 12.41 9.47 22.73
C ILE A 87 12.13 10.95 23.03
N THR A 88 10.92 11.42 22.75
CA THR A 88 10.53 12.83 22.94
C THR A 88 9.58 13.02 24.13
N SER A 89 9.13 11.94 24.76
CA SER A 89 8.35 11.94 26.01
C SER A 89 9.26 11.80 27.21
#